data_AF-A0AAN9JQF3-F1
#
_entry.id   AF-A0AAN9JQF3-F1
#
_cell.length_a   1.000
_cell.length_b   1.000
_cell.length_c   1.000
_cell.angle_alpha   90.00
_cell.angle_beta   90.00
_cell.angle_gamma   90.00
#
_symmetry.space_group_name_H-M   'P 1'
#
loop_
_entity.id
_entity.type
_entity.pdbx_description
1 polymer ?
#
loop_
_entity_poly.entity_id
_entity_poly.type
_entity_poly.pdbx_seq_one_letter_code
_entity_poly.pdbx_strand_id
1 'polypeptide(L)'
;MYRTAARLRININDSVHLIENVQAEILPSLEDEHIANIPYSGECLIQGKSKAWVGISRAEGAKCERCWNYSQQVGSFLDHPTLCTHCNDVVTLHMHSQVAAVS
;
A
#
# COMPACT_ATOMS: atom_id res chain seq x y z
N MET A 1 -20.44 -0.47 4.98
CA MET A 1 -19.69 -1.69 4.59
C MET A 1 -18.22 -1.45 4.93
N TYR A 2 -17.80 -1.83 6.13
CA TYR A 2 -16.44 -1.55 6.63
C TYR A 2 -15.46 -2.49 5.93
N ARG A 3 -14.79 -2.01 4.88
CA ARG A 3 -13.61 -2.72 4.34
C ARG A 3 -12.48 -2.52 5.35
N THR A 4 -12.11 -3.58 6.07
CA THR A 4 -10.91 -3.55 6.91
C THR A 4 -9.70 -3.37 6.00
N ALA A 5 -8.95 -2.28 6.20
CA ALA A 5 -7.73 -2.03 5.44
C ALA A 5 -6.61 -2.92 5.93
N ALA A 6 -6.16 -3.79 5.04
CA ALA A 6 -5.11 -4.75 5.31
C ALA A 6 -3.86 -4.39 4.51
N ARG A 7 -2.69 -4.50 5.15
CA ARG A 7 -1.39 -4.51 4.49
C ARG A 7 -0.98 -5.96 4.30
N LEU A 8 -0.74 -6.33 3.05
CA LEU A 8 -0.27 -7.66 2.67
C LEU A 8 1.25 -7.67 2.67
N ARG A 9 1.87 -8.66 3.33
CA ARG A 9 3.32 -8.89 3.27
C ARG A 9 3.58 -10.23 2.62
N ILE A 10 4.52 -10.27 1.69
CA ILE A 10 4.81 -11.46 0.89
C ILE A 10 6.31 -11.69 0.86
N ASN A 11 6.74 -12.91 1.15
CA ASN A 11 8.11 -13.36 0.87
C ASN A 11 8.05 -14.53 -0.11
N ILE A 12 8.67 -14.36 -1.27
CA ILE A 12 8.68 -15.32 -2.37
C ILE A 12 9.85 -14.97 -3.32
N ASN A 13 10.44 -16.00 -3.92
CA ASN A 13 11.53 -15.85 -4.89
C ASN A 13 11.06 -15.75 -6.35
N ASP A 14 9.75 -15.77 -6.59
CA ASP A 14 9.10 -15.77 -7.90
C ASP A 14 8.30 -14.47 -8.12
N SER A 15 7.85 -14.22 -9.36
CA SER A 15 7.07 -13.02 -9.71
C SER A 15 5.67 -13.04 -9.06
N VAL A 16 5.24 -11.89 -8.53
CA VAL A 16 3.93 -11.73 -7.87
C VAL A 16 3.05 -10.78 -8.70
N HIS A 17 1.84 -11.23 -9.00
CA HIS A 17 0.78 -10.38 -9.53
C HIS A 17 -0.26 -10.14 -8.45
N LEU A 18 -0.44 -8.88 -8.07
CA LEU A 18 -1.44 -8.47 -7.09
C LEU A 18 -2.71 -7.99 -7.78
N ILE A 19 -3.85 -8.13 -7.10
CA ILE A 19 -5.11 -7.54 -7.55
C ILE A 19 -4.96 -6.02 -7.48
N GLU A 20 -5.48 -5.32 -8.50
CA GLU A 20 -5.55 -3.86 -8.51
C GLU A 20 -6.22 -3.37 -7.22
N ASN A 21 -5.55 -2.50 -6.46
CA ASN A 21 -5.96 -1.94 -5.15
C ASN A 21 -5.58 -2.73 -3.88
N VAL A 22 -4.64 -3.67 -3.94
CA VAL A 22 -4.03 -4.25 -2.73
C VAL A 22 -2.79 -3.43 -2.33
N GLN A 23 -2.76 -2.93 -1.09
CA GLN A 23 -1.54 -2.37 -0.51
C GLN A 23 -0.65 -3.51 0.00
N ALA A 24 0.49 -3.72 -0.65
CA ALA A 24 1.41 -4.81 -0.33
C ALA A 24 2.86 -4.36 -0.18
N GLU A 25 3.63 -5.18 0.52
CA GLU A 25 5.06 -5.04 0.76
C GLU A 25 5.74 -6.40 0.51
N ILE A 26 6.79 -6.41 -0.31
CA ILE A 26 7.59 -7.62 -0.57
C ILE A 26 8.75 -7.63 0.42
N LEU A 27 8.81 -8.67 1.25
CA LEU A 27 9.88 -8.87 2.21
C LEU A 27 11.01 -9.66 1.54
N PRO A 28 12.28 -9.22 1.64
CA PRO A 28 13.43 -9.95 1.08
C PRO A 28 13.76 -11.23 1.85
N SER A 29 13.46 -11.27 3.16
CA SER A 29 13.72 -12.39 4.06
C SER A 29 12.61 -12.53 5.10
N LEU A 30 12.49 -13.72 5.69
CA LEU A 30 11.60 -14.03 6.81
C LEU A 30 12.39 -13.98 8.11
N GLU A 31 12.78 -12.78 8.52
CA GLU A 31 13.42 -12.55 9.83
C GLU A 31 12.36 -12.38 10.92
N ASP A 32 12.66 -12.86 12.13
CA ASP A 32 11.70 -12.94 13.25
C ASP A 32 11.02 -11.59 13.57
N GLU A 33 11.74 -10.48 13.43
CA GLU A 33 11.24 -9.13 13.72
C GLU A 33 10.10 -8.71 12.77
N HIS A 34 10.13 -9.17 11.51
CA HIS A 34 9.11 -8.83 10.52
C HIS A 34 7.84 -9.67 10.66
N ILE A 35 7.88 -10.80 11.37
CA ILE A 35 6.79 -11.79 11.44
C ILE A 35 6.12 -11.81 12.81
N ALA A 36 6.86 -11.53 13.88
CA ALA A 36 6.41 -11.69 15.26
C ALA A 36 5.09 -10.97 15.60
N ASN A 37 4.76 -9.89 14.87
CA ASN A 37 3.60 -9.04 15.13
C ASN A 37 2.50 -9.15 14.07
N ILE A 38 2.52 -10.18 13.21
CA ILE A 38 1.55 -10.33 12.13
C ILE A 38 0.40 -11.23 12.58
N PRO A 39 -0.82 -10.68 12.76
CA PRO A 39 -1.92 -11.40 13.41
C PRO A 39 -2.48 -12.55 12.58
N TYR A 40 -2.33 -12.49 11.26
CA TYR A 40 -2.75 -13.54 10.36
C TYR A 40 -1.61 -13.83 9.39
N SER A 41 -1.11 -15.06 9.38
CA SER A 41 -0.08 -15.49 8.45
C SER A 41 -0.30 -16.92 8.01
N GLY A 42 0.33 -17.29 6.89
CA GLY A 42 0.31 -18.63 6.36
C GLY A 42 1.45 -18.85 5.39
N GLU A 43 1.79 -20.11 5.19
CA GLU A 43 2.76 -20.55 4.19
C GLU A 43 2.11 -21.50 3.20
N CYS A 44 2.55 -21.44 1.94
CA CYS A 44 2.11 -22.37 0.91
C CYS A 44 3.26 -22.78 0.00
N LEU A 45 3.10 -23.94 -0.64
CA LEU A 45 3.98 -24.37 -1.72
C LEU A 45 3.38 -23.97 -3.07
N ILE A 46 4.14 -23.21 -3.84
CA ILE A 46 3.80 -22.82 -5.19
C ILE A 46 4.38 -23.87 -6.13
N GLN A 47 3.49 -24.50 -6.91
CA GLN A 47 3.82 -25.56 -7.87
C GLN A 47 4.62 -26.72 -7.26
N GLY A 48 4.51 -26.94 -5.94
CA GLY A 48 5.24 -27.98 -5.21
C GLY A 48 6.75 -27.80 -5.11
N LYS A 49 7.29 -26.61 -5.45
CA LYS A 49 8.75 -26.35 -5.50
C LYS A 49 9.17 -25.13 -4.68
N SER A 50 8.43 -24.03 -4.80
CA SER A 50 8.76 -22.76 -4.15
C SER A 50 7.93 -22.58 -2.89
N LYS A 51 8.54 -22.21 -1.77
CA LYS A 51 7.80 -21.79 -0.57
C LYS A 51 7.46 -20.31 -0.69
N ALA A 52 6.20 -19.98 -0.43
CA ALA A 52 5.75 -18.61 -0.26
C ALA A 52 5.15 -18.43 1.12
N TRP A 53 5.46 -17.29 1.72
CA TRP A 53 4.87 -16.88 2.98
C TRP A 53 4.05 -15.62 2.76
N VAL A 54 2.88 -15.57 3.41
CA VAL A 54 1.94 -14.46 3.32
C VAL A 54 1.53 -14.04 4.73
N GLY A 55 1.57 -12.73 4.96
CA GLY A 55 1.13 -12.10 6.20
C GLY A 55 0.12 -10.99 5.94
N ILE A 56 -0.86 -10.86 6.82
CA ILE A 56 -1.88 -9.83 6.77
C ILE A 56 -1.91 -9.11 8.11
N SER A 57 -1.66 -7.80 8.09
CA SER A 57 -1.82 -6.92 9.25
C SER A 57 -2.76 -5.77 8.90
N ARG A 58 -3.25 -5.03 9.91
CA ARG A 58 -3.90 -3.75 9.62
C ARG A 58 -2.89 -2.81 8.99
N ALA A 59 -3.35 -2.03 8.00
CA ALA A 59 -2.54 -0.95 7.46
C ALA A 59 -2.51 0.22 8.45
N GLU A 60 -1.36 0.88 8.56
CA GLU A 60 -1.16 2.02 9.45
C GLU A 60 -1.60 3.34 8.83
N GLY A 61 -1.88 4.32 9.68
CA GLY A 61 -2.34 5.65 9.26
C GLY A 61 -3.81 5.66 8.88
N ALA A 62 -4.18 6.55 7.95
CA ALA A 62 -5.56 6.73 7.50
C ALA A 62 -5.69 6.50 5.99
N LYS A 63 -6.93 6.22 5.57
CA LYS A 63 -7.30 6.00 4.16
C LYS A 63 -7.19 7.33 3.39
N CYS A 64 -6.43 7.34 2.31
CA CYS A 64 -6.47 8.43 1.33
C CYS A 64 -7.78 8.38 0.53
N GLU A 65 -8.52 9.48 0.45
CA GLU A 65 -9.81 9.50 -0.27
C GLU A 65 -9.65 9.41 -1.80
N ARG A 66 -8.46 9.72 -2.34
CA ARG A 66 -8.21 9.68 -3.79
C ARG A 66 -7.75 8.32 -4.30
N CYS A 67 -6.78 7.67 -3.64
CA CYS A 67 -6.22 6.40 -4.10
C CYS A 67 -6.59 5.20 -3.23
N TRP A 68 -7.32 5.42 -2.12
CA TRP A 68 -7.79 4.41 -1.17
C TRP A 68 -6.69 3.59 -0.47
N ASN A 69 -5.42 3.94 -0.66
CA ASN A 69 -4.32 3.41 0.13
C ASN A 69 -4.26 4.08 1.50
N TYR A 70 -3.76 3.33 2.48
CA TYR A 70 -3.52 3.82 3.83
C TYR A 70 -2.10 4.37 3.96
N SER A 71 -1.99 5.56 4.53
CA SER A 71 -0.71 6.23 4.75
C SER A 71 -0.74 6.99 6.06
N GLN A 72 0.38 6.96 6.78
CA GLN A 72 0.60 7.78 7.98
C GLN A 72 0.67 9.29 7.66
N GLN A 73 0.81 9.65 6.37
CA GLN A 73 0.89 11.05 5.92
C GLN A 73 -0.46 11.69 5.60
N VAL A 74 -1.56 10.93 5.65
CA VAL A 74 -2.90 11.52 5.53
C VAL A 74 -3.14 12.43 6.74
N GLY A 75 -3.52 13.68 6.49
CA GLY A 75 -3.67 14.73 7.49
C GLY A 75 -2.49 15.70 7.57
N SER A 76 -1.37 15.40 6.92
CA SER A 76 -0.16 16.25 6.98
C SER A 76 -0.22 17.52 6.13
N PHE A 77 -1.20 17.65 5.23
CA PHE A 77 -1.30 18.77 4.27
C PHE A 77 -2.55 19.61 4.53
N LEU A 78 -2.38 20.90 4.83
CA LEU A 78 -3.51 21.79 5.19
C LEU A 78 -4.51 21.96 4.04
N ASP A 79 -4.03 22.12 2.82
CA ASP A 79 -4.89 22.31 1.64
C ASP A 79 -5.61 21.02 1.24
N HIS A 80 -5.02 19.86 1.57
CA HIS A 80 -5.47 18.53 1.16
C HIS A 80 -5.38 17.51 2.31
N PRO A 81 -6.14 17.68 3.41
CA PRO A 81 -5.95 16.91 4.64
C PRO A 81 -6.37 15.44 4.53
N THR A 82 -7.11 15.06 3.49
CA THR A 82 -7.55 13.68 3.25
C THR A 82 -6.68 12.92 2.25
N LEU A 83 -5.60 13.54 1.75
CA LEU A 83 -4.71 12.97 0.75
C LEU A 83 -3.40 12.46 1.37
N CYS A 84 -2.86 11.38 0.79
CA CYS A 84 -1.49 10.96 1.04
C CYS A 84 -0.51 11.79 0.20
N THR A 85 0.78 11.75 0.53
CA THR A 85 1.86 12.49 -0.14
C THR A 85 1.80 12.39 -1.66
N HIS A 86 1.78 11.17 -2.22
CA HIS A 86 1.70 10.97 -3.67
C HIS A 86 0.47 11.66 -4.30
N CYS A 87 -0.69 11.58 -3.66
CA CYS A 87 -1.90 12.22 -4.18
C CYS A 87 -1.83 13.75 -4.05
N ASN A 88 -1.29 14.26 -2.96
CA ASN A 88 -1.04 15.68 -2.74
C ASN A 88 -0.10 16.24 -3.82
N ASP A 89 1.01 15.55 -4.09
CA ASP A 89 2.00 15.96 -5.09
C ASP A 89 1.37 16.04 -6.47
N VAL A 90 0.60 15.02 -6.87
CA VAL A 90 -0.11 15.02 -8.16
C VAL A 90 -1.02 16.25 -8.26
N VAL A 91 -1.89 16.50 -7.29
CA VAL A 91 -2.84 17.63 -7.40
C VAL A 91 -2.18 19.00 -7.30
N THR A 92 -1.05 19.11 -6.60
CA THR A 92 -0.29 20.36 -6.47
C THR A 92 0.52 20.65 -7.72
N LEU A 93 1.13 19.63 -8.34
CA LEU A 93 1.91 19.76 -9.57
C LEU A 93 1.06 20.04 -10.81
N HIS A 94 -0.24 19.68 -10.79
CA HIS A 94 -1.19 19.97 -11.86
C HIS A 94 -1.62 21.45 -11.99
N MET A 95 -0.86 22.42 -11.44
CA MET A 95 -1.03 23.84 -11.73
C MET A 95 -0.44 24.32 -13.07
N HIS A 96 0.21 23.45 -13.87
CA HIS A 96 0.96 23.88 -15.07
C HIS A 96 0.29 23.67 -16.44
N SER A 97 -0.99 23.27 -16.54
CA SER A 97 -1.57 22.98 -17.88
C SER A 97 -2.85 23.73 -18.26
N GLN A 98 -3.34 24.70 -17.47
CA GLN A 98 -4.58 25.43 -17.85
C GLN A 98 -4.43 26.95 -18.03
N VAL A 99 -3.29 27.56 -17.68
CA VAL A 99 -3.09 29.01 -17.86
C VAL A 99 -2.52 29.42 -19.24
N ALA A 100 -2.19 28.48 -20.12
CA ALA A 100 -1.64 28.79 -21.45
C ALA A 100 -2.71 28.95 -22.56
N ALA A 101 -4.00 28.75 -22.26
CA ALA A 101 -5.07 28.70 -23.27
C ALA A 101 -6.08 29.86 -23.18
N VAL A 102 -5.73 30.96 -22.54
CA VAL A 102 -6.48 32.23 -22.65
C VAL A 102 -5.61 33.26 -23.36
N SER A 103 -5.67 33.23 -24.70
CA SER A 103 -5.32 34.34 -25.58
C SER A 103 -6.56 35.16 -25.87
#